data_AF-A0A6A6PZK6-F1
#
_entry.id   AF-A0A6A6PZK6-F1
#
_cell.length_a   1.000
_cell.length_b   1.000
_cell.length_c   1.000
_cell.angle_alpha   90.00
_cell.angle_beta   90.00
_cell.angle_gamma   90.00
#
_symmetry.space_group_name_H-M   'P 1'
#
loop_
_entity.id
_entity.type
_entity.pdbx_description
1 polymer ?
#
loop_
_entity_poly.entity_id
_entity_poly.type
_entity_poly.pdbx_seq_one_letter_code
_entity_poly.pdbx_strand_id
1 'polypeptide(L)'
;MTSTTSTPTPPDAMAEEEDNGADLPMTMAASVILEHLPKDAHAALETAGELKDANGQVKSKVKVRLSPLPNTKALRTPVFNCGTAQRFEFVVRFLRKRLQLKDHESVFCYVNSVFAPGLDEGVGNLWRCFKVGDELVVSYSVTQAFG
;
A
#
# COMPACT_ATOMS: atom_id res chain seq x y z
N MET A 1 24.00 -34.85 59.21
CA MET A 1 25.38 -35.35 59.07
C MET A 1 25.60 -35.66 57.60
N THR A 2 26.50 -34.89 56.96
CA THR A 2 27.37 -35.16 55.78
C THR A 2 27.08 -36.42 54.95
N SER A 3 27.00 -36.41 53.61
CA SER A 3 28.12 -36.15 52.67
C SER A 3 27.69 -36.32 51.18
N THR A 4 28.09 -35.36 50.32
CA THR A 4 28.82 -35.48 49.00
C THR A 4 28.27 -36.42 47.88
N THR A 5 28.20 -36.13 46.56
CA THR A 5 29.23 -35.70 45.58
C THR A 5 28.63 -35.57 44.14
N SER A 6 29.23 -34.65 43.35
CA SER A 6 29.43 -34.58 41.86
C SER A 6 28.29 -34.34 40.86
N THR A 7 28.39 -33.19 40.17
CA THR A 7 28.12 -32.95 38.72
C THR A 7 29.15 -33.71 37.84
N PRO A 8 28.87 -34.08 36.56
CA PRO A 8 28.87 -33.10 35.45
C PRO A 8 27.88 -33.36 34.27
N THR A 9 27.63 -32.32 33.48
CA THR A 9 27.00 -32.27 32.12
C THR A 9 27.84 -33.07 31.08
N PRO A 10 27.32 -33.46 29.88
CA PRO A 10 27.06 -32.55 28.73
C PRO A 10 25.94 -33.09 27.76
N PRO A 11 25.87 -32.70 26.47
CA PRO A 11 25.37 -31.43 25.93
C PRO A 11 24.27 -31.64 24.85
N ASP A 12 23.81 -30.54 24.24
CA ASP A 12 23.11 -30.48 22.93
C ASP A 12 21.73 -31.13 22.80
N ALA A 13 20.70 -30.32 23.00
CA ALA A 13 19.52 -30.32 22.14
C ALA A 13 18.85 -28.95 22.28
N MET A 14 19.30 -27.98 21.49
CA MET A 14 18.53 -26.76 21.25
C MET A 14 17.20 -27.19 20.62
N ALA A 15 16.12 -26.97 21.37
CA ALA A 15 14.77 -27.16 20.87
C ALA A 15 14.53 -26.18 19.72
N GLU A 16 13.97 -26.72 18.65
CA GLU A 16 13.59 -26.06 17.42
C GLU A 16 12.51 -25.01 17.73
N GLU A 17 12.81 -23.73 17.48
CA GLU A 17 11.78 -22.71 17.33
C GLU A 17 11.53 -22.50 15.84
N GLU A 18 10.38 -22.99 15.38
CA GLU A 18 9.76 -22.66 14.10
C GLU A 18 9.42 -21.16 14.06
N ASP A 19 10.37 -20.30 13.67
CA ASP A 19 10.07 -18.93 13.25
C ASP A 19 9.95 -18.87 11.73
N ASN A 20 8.72 -19.04 11.26
CA ASN A 20 8.32 -18.76 9.90
C ASN A 20 8.23 -17.23 9.71
N GLY A 21 9.38 -16.57 9.67
CA GLY A 21 9.53 -15.15 9.41
C GLY A 21 10.65 -14.97 8.38
N ALA A 22 10.29 -14.62 7.16
CA ALA A 22 11.24 -14.33 6.09
C ALA A 22 12.05 -13.05 6.40
N ASP A 23 12.98 -13.11 7.35
CA ASP A 23 14.03 -12.12 7.49
C ASP A 23 15.12 -12.44 6.47
N LEU A 24 14.79 -12.19 5.20
CA LEU A 24 15.76 -12.36 4.11
C LEU A 24 16.79 -11.24 4.28
N PRO A 25 18.05 -11.54 4.62
CA PRO A 25 19.04 -10.50 4.79
C PRO A 25 19.19 -9.82 3.43
N MET A 26 18.88 -8.51 3.36
CA MET A 26 19.14 -7.64 2.20
C MET A 26 20.65 -7.47 2.02
N THR A 27 21.31 -8.59 1.77
CA THR A 27 22.72 -8.70 1.45
C THR A 27 22.82 -8.51 -0.05
N MET A 28 23.87 -7.83 -0.50
CA MET A 28 24.15 -7.65 -1.93
C MET A 28 24.25 -9.00 -2.68
N ALA A 29 24.52 -10.10 -1.97
CA ALA A 29 24.49 -11.47 -2.50
C ALA A 29 23.09 -11.92 -2.96
N ALA A 30 22.02 -11.47 -2.30
CA ALA A 30 20.65 -11.78 -2.73
C ALA A 30 20.33 -11.20 -4.13
N SER A 31 20.98 -10.09 -4.51
CA SER A 31 20.81 -9.49 -5.84
C SER A 31 21.26 -10.43 -6.97
N VAL A 32 22.33 -11.20 -6.76
CA VAL A 32 22.84 -12.15 -7.77
C VAL A 32 21.86 -13.31 -7.96
N ILE A 33 21.16 -13.71 -6.92
CA ILE A 33 20.16 -14.79 -6.98
C ILE A 33 18.92 -14.33 -7.76
N LEU A 34 18.52 -13.07 -7.62
CA LEU A 34 17.43 -12.48 -8.42
C LEU A 34 17.77 -12.41 -9.92
N GLU A 35 19.04 -12.16 -10.26
CA GLU A 35 19.50 -12.09 -11.66
C GLU A 35 19.52 -13.47 -12.35
N HIS A 36 19.65 -14.56 -11.58
CA HIS A 36 19.75 -15.93 -12.09
C HIS A 36 18.50 -16.77 -11.80
N LEU A 37 17.36 -16.14 -11.51
CA LEU A 37 16.13 -16.84 -11.20
C LEU A 37 15.54 -17.52 -12.47
N PRO A 38 14.96 -18.73 -12.36
CA PRO A 38 14.28 -19.38 -13.48
C PRO A 38 13.23 -18.46 -14.14
N LYS A 39 13.09 -18.58 -15.47
CA LYS A 39 12.29 -17.68 -16.33
C LYS A 39 10.86 -17.45 -15.83
N ASP A 40 10.25 -18.48 -15.23
CA ASP A 40 8.89 -18.40 -14.71
C ASP A 40 8.77 -17.43 -13.53
N ALA A 41 9.77 -17.40 -12.66
CA ALA A 41 9.79 -16.50 -11.51
C ALA A 41 10.18 -15.06 -11.93
N HIS A 42 11.02 -14.88 -12.96
CA HIS A 42 11.25 -13.58 -13.57
C HIS A 42 9.96 -13.00 -14.17
N ALA A 43 9.21 -13.80 -14.92
CA ALA A 43 7.93 -13.40 -15.50
C ALA A 43 6.86 -13.09 -14.42
N ALA A 44 6.85 -13.84 -13.33
CA ALA A 44 5.97 -13.57 -12.19
C ALA A 44 6.30 -12.25 -11.50
N LEU A 45 7.59 -11.91 -11.35
CA LEU A 45 8.04 -10.65 -10.75
C LEU A 45 7.78 -9.44 -11.64
N GLU A 46 8.04 -9.54 -12.96
CA GLU A 46 7.67 -8.48 -13.91
C GLU A 46 6.18 -8.16 -13.83
N THR A 47 5.37 -9.19 -13.60
CA THR A 47 3.93 -9.01 -13.51
C THR A 47 3.44 -8.62 -12.11
N ALA A 48 4.24 -8.79 -11.06
CA ALA A 48 3.84 -8.51 -9.68
C ALA A 48 3.54 -7.01 -9.46
N GLY A 49 4.18 -6.13 -10.24
CA GLY A 49 3.91 -4.69 -10.24
C GLY A 49 2.63 -4.29 -10.97
N GLU A 50 2.05 -5.17 -11.78
CA GLU A 50 0.86 -4.88 -12.56
C GLU A 50 -0.41 -5.18 -11.75
N LEU A 51 -1.39 -4.28 -11.83
CA LEU A 51 -2.73 -4.54 -11.32
C LEU A 51 -3.44 -5.51 -12.25
N LYS A 52 -3.45 -6.79 -11.90
CA LYS A 52 -4.33 -7.78 -12.51
C LYS A 52 -5.70 -7.74 -11.83
N ASP A 53 -6.76 -7.59 -12.60
CA ASP A 53 -8.13 -7.83 -12.11
C ASP A 53 -8.32 -9.35 -11.86
N ALA A 54 -9.43 -9.73 -11.21
CA ALA A 54 -9.76 -11.14 -10.91
C ALA A 54 -9.80 -12.06 -12.15
N ASN A 55 -9.91 -11.47 -13.35
CA ASN A 55 -9.90 -12.16 -14.64
C ASN A 55 -8.50 -12.25 -15.27
N GLY A 56 -7.43 -11.92 -14.53
CA GLY A 56 -6.04 -12.00 -14.98
C GLY A 56 -5.61 -10.89 -15.96
N GLN A 57 -6.48 -9.94 -16.28
CA GLN A 57 -6.19 -8.82 -17.20
C GLN A 57 -5.51 -7.65 -16.50
N VAL A 58 -4.52 -7.06 -17.17
CA VAL A 58 -3.82 -5.86 -16.71
C VAL A 58 -4.74 -4.65 -16.78
N LYS A 59 -5.11 -4.14 -15.61
CA LYS A 59 -5.93 -2.94 -15.46
C LYS A 59 -5.03 -1.72 -15.47
N SER A 60 -5.04 -0.98 -16.58
CA SER A 60 -4.26 0.26 -16.69
C SER A 60 -4.95 1.47 -16.04
N LYS A 61 -6.27 1.37 -15.74
CA LYS A 61 -7.06 2.47 -15.17
C LYS A 61 -8.01 2.01 -14.07
N VAL A 62 -8.08 2.78 -13.00
CA VAL A 62 -8.96 2.55 -11.85
C VAL A 62 -9.98 3.67 -11.71
N LYS A 63 -11.17 3.33 -11.22
CA LYS A 63 -12.21 4.32 -10.90
C LYS A 63 -11.95 4.90 -9.51
N VAL A 64 -11.94 6.23 -9.42
CA VAL A 64 -11.82 6.98 -8.18
C VAL A 64 -13.09 7.81 -7.99
N ARG A 65 -13.74 7.64 -6.85
CA ARG A 65 -14.94 8.39 -6.44
C ARG A 65 -14.59 9.40 -5.35
N LEU A 66 -14.80 10.66 -5.65
CA LEU A 66 -14.58 11.80 -4.76
C LEU A 66 -15.85 12.09 -3.96
N SER A 67 -15.78 11.88 -2.64
CA SER A 67 -16.89 12.19 -1.73
C SER A 67 -16.59 13.46 -0.93
N PRO A 68 -17.48 14.47 -0.92
CA PRO A 68 -17.31 15.61 -0.02
C PRO A 68 -17.51 15.17 1.44
N LEU A 69 -16.70 15.70 2.35
CA LEU A 69 -16.98 15.67 3.79
C LEU A 69 -18.06 16.72 4.15
N PRO A 70 -18.69 16.61 5.35
CA PRO A 70 -19.64 17.60 5.83
C PRO A 70 -19.06 19.01 5.73
N ASN A 71 -19.86 19.97 5.26
CA ASN A 71 -19.47 21.38 5.07
C ASN A 71 -18.48 21.67 3.93
N THR A 72 -18.26 20.74 2.99
CA THR A 72 -17.42 20.98 1.80
C THR A 72 -18.26 21.03 0.51
N LYS A 73 -17.85 21.88 -0.44
CA LYS A 73 -18.52 22.03 -1.75
C LYS A 73 -18.47 20.73 -2.55
N ALA A 74 -19.63 20.20 -2.93
CA ALA A 74 -19.74 19.02 -3.76
C ALA A 74 -19.28 19.28 -5.21
N LEU A 75 -18.65 18.27 -5.82
CA LEU A 75 -18.24 18.28 -7.22
C LEU A 75 -19.38 17.79 -8.12
N ARG A 76 -19.51 18.41 -9.31
CA ARG A 76 -20.50 18.02 -10.33
C ARG A 76 -20.26 16.61 -10.89
N THR A 77 -19.00 16.20 -10.99
CA THR A 77 -18.60 14.87 -11.48
C THR A 77 -17.66 14.25 -10.45
N PRO A 78 -18.20 13.48 -9.47
CA PRO A 78 -17.40 12.93 -8.38
C PRO A 78 -16.57 11.72 -8.81
N VAL A 79 -16.93 11.04 -9.90
CA VAL A 79 -16.21 9.83 -10.36
C VAL A 79 -15.34 10.17 -11.58
N PHE A 80 -14.09 9.72 -11.56
CA PHE A 80 -13.20 9.79 -12.70
C PHE A 80 -12.28 8.56 -12.78
N ASN A 81 -11.72 8.32 -13.96
CA ASN A 81 -10.74 7.25 -14.17
C ASN A 81 -9.32 7.78 -14.00
N CYS A 82 -8.53 7.13 -13.16
CA CYS A 82 -7.12 7.44 -12.93
C CYS A 82 -6.24 6.32 -13.48
N GLY A 83 -5.04 6.63 -13.99
CA GLY A 83 -4.06 5.62 -14.36
C GLY A 83 -3.49 4.92 -13.13
N THR A 84 -3.26 3.61 -13.22
CA THR A 84 -2.75 2.82 -12.09
C THR A 84 -1.33 3.15 -11.67
N ALA A 85 -0.51 3.60 -12.62
CA ALA A 85 0.87 4.06 -12.38
C ALA A 85 0.96 5.47 -11.78
N GLN A 86 -0.16 6.18 -11.62
CA GLN A 86 -0.17 7.53 -11.05
C GLN A 86 -0.03 7.48 -9.53
N ARG A 87 0.65 8.49 -8.98
CA ARG A 87 0.74 8.71 -7.52
C ARG A 87 -0.47 9.48 -7.01
N PHE A 88 -0.72 9.39 -5.71
CA PHE A 88 -1.86 10.03 -5.06
C PHE A 88 -1.80 11.57 -5.15
N GLU A 89 -0.61 12.16 -5.26
CA GLU A 89 -0.41 13.59 -5.55
C GLU A 89 -1.23 14.06 -6.77
N PHE A 90 -1.35 13.22 -7.81
CA PHE A 90 -2.14 13.55 -9.00
C PHE A 90 -3.62 13.79 -8.65
N VAL A 91 -4.18 12.97 -7.76
CA VAL A 91 -5.57 13.07 -7.29
C VAL A 91 -5.77 14.37 -6.49
N VAL A 92 -4.83 14.70 -5.62
CA VAL A 92 -4.86 15.94 -4.82
C VAL A 92 -4.79 17.17 -5.74
N ARG A 93 -3.87 17.19 -6.70
CA ARG A 93 -3.76 18.28 -7.67
C ARG A 93 -5.01 18.41 -8.55
N PHE A 94 -5.61 17.29 -8.93
CA PHE A 94 -6.88 17.27 -9.68
C PHE A 94 -8.01 17.87 -8.85
N LEU A 95 -8.12 17.50 -7.57
CA LEU A 95 -9.08 18.08 -6.63
C LEU A 95 -8.91 19.60 -6.50
N ARG A 96 -7.69 20.10 -6.25
CA ARG A 96 -7.44 21.55 -6.15
C ARG A 96 -7.91 22.32 -7.38
N LYS A 97 -7.63 21.80 -8.58
CA LYS A 97 -8.08 22.40 -9.84
C LYS A 97 -9.60 22.40 -9.99
N ARG A 98 -10.27 21.31 -9.58
CA ARG A 98 -11.73 21.16 -9.68
C ARG A 98 -12.49 22.02 -8.68
N LEU A 99 -11.94 22.20 -7.48
CA LEU A 99 -12.48 23.08 -6.45
C LEU A 99 -12.07 24.54 -6.63
N GLN A 100 -11.15 24.85 -7.56
CA GLN A 100 -10.60 26.19 -7.78
C GLN A 100 -9.96 26.78 -6.52
N LEU A 101 -9.29 25.91 -5.74
CA LEU A 101 -8.61 26.32 -4.53
C LEU A 101 -7.39 27.18 -4.85
N LYS A 102 -7.14 28.19 -4.02
CA LYS A 102 -5.97 29.05 -4.10
C LYS A 102 -4.72 28.32 -3.57
N ASP A 103 -3.54 28.85 -3.84
CA ASP A 103 -2.28 28.21 -3.44
C ASP A 103 -2.13 28.08 -1.92
N HIS A 104 -2.68 29.03 -1.15
CA HIS A 104 -2.67 29.03 0.31
C HIS A 104 -3.75 28.14 0.94
N GLU A 105 -4.72 27.66 0.16
CA GLU A 105 -5.79 26.82 0.68
C GLU A 105 -5.35 25.36 0.71
N SER A 106 -5.43 24.75 1.90
CA SER A 106 -5.15 23.34 2.09
C SER A 106 -6.34 22.47 1.67
N VAL A 107 -6.05 21.26 1.20
CA VAL A 107 -7.05 20.23 0.96
C VAL A 107 -6.60 18.95 1.65
N PHE A 108 -7.49 18.39 2.46
CA PHE A 108 -7.28 17.14 3.17
C PHE A 108 -8.05 16.04 2.45
N CYS A 109 -7.37 14.93 2.16
CA CYS A 109 -7.93 13.79 1.46
C CYS A 109 -7.81 12.56 2.34
N TYR A 110 -8.88 11.77 2.40
CA TYR A 110 -8.98 10.57 3.20
C TYR A 110 -9.50 9.41 2.36
N VAL A 111 -8.86 8.25 2.41
CA VAL A 111 -9.38 7.04 1.76
C VAL A 111 -10.45 6.45 2.65
N ASN A 112 -11.64 6.21 2.08
CA ASN A 112 -12.82 5.67 2.76
C ASN A 112 -13.23 6.43 4.04
N SER A 113 -12.82 7.71 4.20
CA SER A 113 -12.98 8.49 5.44
C SER A 113 -12.29 7.88 6.68
N VAL A 114 -11.24 7.07 6.50
CA VAL A 114 -10.55 6.40 7.61
C VAL A 114 -9.14 6.95 7.85
N PHE A 115 -8.36 7.13 6.78
CA PHE A 115 -6.97 7.57 6.90
C PHE A 115 -6.56 8.47 5.73
N ALA A 116 -5.51 9.28 5.92
CA ALA A 116 -4.94 10.13 4.89
C ALA A 116 -3.72 9.44 4.26
N PRO A 117 -3.75 9.04 2.98
CA PRO A 117 -2.61 8.42 2.32
C PRO A 117 -1.48 9.41 2.04
N GLY A 118 -0.25 8.90 1.93
CA GLY A 118 0.91 9.67 1.46
C GLY A 118 0.76 10.14 0.01
N LEU A 119 1.35 11.29 -0.34
CA LEU A 119 1.29 11.83 -1.71
C LEU A 119 2.05 10.97 -2.73
N ASP A 120 3.05 10.24 -2.25
CA ASP A 120 3.90 9.31 -2.99
C ASP A 120 3.27 7.94 -3.20
N GLU A 121 2.18 7.61 -2.49
CA GLU A 121 1.50 6.34 -2.62
C GLU A 121 0.91 6.14 -4.03
N GLY A 122 1.03 4.92 -4.56
CA GLY A 122 0.46 4.57 -5.86
C GLY A 122 -1.06 4.42 -5.79
N VAL A 123 -1.79 5.11 -6.68
CA VAL A 123 -3.26 5.01 -6.76
C VAL A 123 -3.71 3.59 -7.08
N GLY A 124 -2.91 2.85 -7.84
CA GLY A 124 -3.16 1.44 -8.10
C GLY A 124 -3.16 0.58 -6.84
N ASN A 125 -2.14 0.72 -5.98
CA ASN A 125 -2.06 -0.02 -4.73
C ASN A 125 -3.23 0.34 -3.81
N LEU A 126 -3.53 1.63 -3.68
CA LEU A 126 -4.67 2.11 -2.90
C LEU A 126 -6.01 1.52 -3.38
N TRP A 127 -6.23 1.46 -4.70
CA TRP A 127 -7.42 0.84 -5.26
C TRP A 127 -7.46 -0.67 -5.00
N ARG A 128 -6.32 -1.38 -5.08
CA ARG A 128 -6.26 -2.83 -4.79
C ARG A 128 -6.66 -3.13 -3.34
N CYS A 129 -6.11 -2.36 -2.40
CA CYS A 129 -6.23 -2.64 -0.98
C CYS A 129 -7.51 -2.06 -0.36
N PHE A 130 -8.02 -0.93 -0.86
CA PHE A 130 -9.07 -0.16 -0.19
C PHE A 130 -10.27 0.18 -1.08
N LYS A 131 -10.45 -0.48 -2.24
CA LYS A 131 -11.66 -0.26 -3.05
C LYS A 131 -12.92 -0.70 -2.31
N VAL A 132 -14.00 0.05 -2.55
CA VAL A 132 -15.35 -0.31 -2.16
C VAL A 132 -16.12 -0.67 -3.42
N GLY A 133 -16.38 -1.96 -3.62
CA GLY A 133 -16.84 -2.49 -4.90
C GLY A 133 -15.73 -2.41 -5.97
N ASP A 134 -15.92 -1.55 -6.96
CA ASP A 134 -14.95 -1.32 -8.05
C ASP A 134 -14.40 0.11 -8.10
N GLU A 135 -14.59 0.89 -7.03
CA GLU A 135 -14.16 2.27 -6.95
C GLU A 135 -13.33 2.52 -5.69
N LEU A 136 -12.28 3.32 -5.82
CA LEU A 136 -11.55 3.87 -4.68
C LEU A 136 -12.28 5.12 -4.19
N VAL A 137 -12.76 5.13 -2.95
CA VAL A 137 -13.46 6.28 -2.37
C VAL A 137 -12.46 7.19 -1.69
N VAL A 138 -12.39 8.44 -2.16
CA VAL A 138 -11.56 9.49 -1.59
C VAL A 138 -12.46 10.60 -1.07
N SER A 139 -12.54 10.70 0.24
CA SER A 139 -13.24 11.76 0.96
C SER A 139 -12.36 13.01 1.04
N TYR A 140 -12.88 14.20 0.74
CA TYR A 140 -12.11 15.44 0.75
C TYR A 140 -12.76 16.55 1.58
N SER A 141 -11.93 17.38 2.19
CA SER A 141 -12.33 18.57 2.97
C SER A 141 -11.28 19.69 2.88
N VAL A 142 -11.71 20.94 3.04
CA VAL A 142 -10.80 22.09 3.17
C VAL A 142 -10.27 22.21 4.61
N THR A 143 -11.05 21.75 5.60
CA THR A 143 -10.65 21.67 7.00
C THR A 143 -10.27 20.24 7.37
N GLN A 144 -9.29 20.09 8.27
CA GLN A 144 -8.93 18.78 8.79
C GLN A 144 -10.11 18.18 9.54
N ALA A 145 -10.51 16.95 9.17
CA ALA A 145 -11.68 16.28 9.74
C ALA A 145 -11.30 15.17 10.73
N PHE A 146 -10.14 14.55 10.54
CA PHE A 146 -9.59 13.49 11.38
C PHE A 146 -8.13 13.83 11.72
N GLY A 147 -7.74 13.61 12.98
CA GLY A 147 -6.45 13.95 13.55
C GLY A 147 -5.84 12.78 14.30
#